data_AF-A0A3B1K4D9-F1
#
_entry.id   AF-A0A3B1K4D9-F1
#
_cell.length_a   1.000
_cell.length_b   1.000
_cell.length_c   1.000
_cell.angle_alpha   90.00
_cell.angle_beta   90.00
_cell.angle_gamma   90.00
#
_symmetry.space_group_name_H-M   'P 1'
#
loop_
_entity.id
_entity.type
_entity.pdbx_description
1 polymer ?
#
loop_
_entity_poly.entity_id
_entity_poly.type
_entity_poly.pdbx_seq_one_letter_code
_entity_poly.pdbx_strand_id
1 'polypeptide(L)' 'FRTGTFWGGQICIFICLKVYWMSGEPNNSGGNVVEEDCAVMSSYERSSALQKWNDVNCSIKRFWVCELKPADQ' A
#
# COMPACT_ATOMS: atom_id res chain seq x y z
N PHE A 1 -6.00 13.06 -4.58
CA PHE A 1 -4.53 13.15 -4.45
C PHE A 1 -4.04 14.53 -4.89
N ARG A 2 -3.78 15.46 -3.96
CA ARG A 2 -3.23 16.77 -4.32
C ARG A 2 -1.71 16.66 -4.40
N THR A 3 -1.14 17.13 -5.51
CA THR A 3 0.29 17.30 -5.70
C THR A 3 0.79 18.47 -4.86
N GLY A 4 1.91 18.28 -4.17
CA GLY A 4 2.63 19.33 -3.48
C GLY A 4 4.08 18.91 -3.29
N THR A 5 5.01 19.63 -3.89
CA THR A 5 6.45 19.51 -3.63
C THR A 5 6.79 20.33 -2.38
N PHE A 6 7.54 19.75 -1.44
CA PHE A 6 8.07 20.46 -0.28
C PHE A 6 9.56 20.14 -0.08
N TRP A 7 10.35 21.19 0.10
CA TRP A 7 11.75 21.14 0.49
C TRP A 7 11.85 21.06 2.01
N GLY A 8 12.38 19.96 2.52
CA GLY A 8 12.58 19.74 3.96
C GLY A 8 12.23 18.33 4.42
N GLY A 9 13.19 17.40 4.32
CA GLY A 9 13.23 16.22 5.20
C GLY A 9 12.20 15.09 5.05
N GLN A 10 11.27 15.12 4.07
CA GLN A 10 10.24 14.07 3.91
C GLN A 10 10.38 13.20 2.66
N ILE A 11 11.60 13.14 2.10
CA ILE A 11 11.92 12.26 0.96
C ILE A 11 11.73 10.78 1.31
N CYS A 12 11.96 10.36 2.56
CA CYS A 12 11.77 8.96 2.96
C CYS A 12 10.31 8.52 2.99
N ILE A 13 9.33 9.37 3.32
CA ILE A 13 7.93 8.91 3.39
C ILE A 13 7.39 8.64 1.98
N PHE A 14 7.74 9.46 0.98
CA PHE A 14 7.22 9.29 -0.38
C PHE A 14 8.04 8.33 -1.25
N ILE A 15 9.38 8.29 -1.12
CA ILE A 15 10.23 7.40 -1.91
C ILE A 15 10.33 6.00 -1.29
N CYS A 16 10.35 5.88 0.06
CA CYS A 16 10.52 4.57 0.70
C CYS A 16 9.27 3.71 0.58
N LEU A 17 8.06 4.29 0.56
CA LEU A 17 6.84 3.49 0.45
C LEU A 17 6.62 2.87 -0.94
N LYS A 18 7.17 3.48 -2.01
CA LYS A 18 7.08 2.93 -3.38
C LYS A 18 7.73 1.56 -3.53
N VAL A 19 8.75 1.25 -2.72
CA VAL A 19 9.48 -0.02 -2.82
C VAL A 19 8.65 -1.22 -2.37
N TYR A 20 7.53 -1.00 -1.68
CA TYR A 20 6.66 -2.07 -1.19
C TYR A 20 5.50 -2.40 -2.15
N TRP A 21 5.19 -1.51 -3.09
CA TRP A 21 4.15 -1.77 -4.09
C TRP A 21 4.63 -2.75 -5.15
N MET A 22 3.73 -3.62 -5.58
CA MET A 22 3.96 -4.42 -6.78
C MET A 22 4.17 -3.50 -7.99
N SER A 23 4.90 -4.00 -8.99
CA SER A 23 5.10 -3.25 -10.22
C SER A 23 3.77 -2.99 -10.91
N GLY A 24 3.46 -1.70 -11.11
CA GLY A 24 2.19 -1.27 -11.69
C GLY A 24 1.15 -0.80 -10.66
N GLU A 25 1.36 -1.08 -9.38
CA GLU A 25 0.45 -0.68 -8.30
C GLU A 25 0.89 0.61 -7.57
N PRO A 26 -0.05 1.36 -6.96
CA PRO A 26 -1.50 1.16 -7.00
C PRO A 26 -2.13 1.59 -8.34
N ASN A 27 -3.10 0.83 -8.85
CA ASN A 27 -3.65 1.03 -10.20
C ASN A 27 -5.15 1.35 -10.27
N ASN A 28 -5.90 1.18 -9.18
CA ASN A 28 -7.36 1.29 -9.13
C ASN A 28 -8.07 0.60 -10.30
N SER A 29 -7.92 -0.72 -10.40
CA SER A 29 -8.25 -1.52 -11.59
C SER A 29 -9.71 -1.41 -12.01
N GLY A 30 -10.61 -1.16 -11.05
CA GLY A 30 -12.04 -0.98 -11.28
C GLY A 30 -12.50 0.46 -11.55
N GLY A 31 -11.58 1.44 -11.56
CA GLY A 31 -11.89 2.86 -11.76
C GLY A 31 -12.94 3.37 -10.78
N ASN A 32 -13.87 4.20 -11.28
CA ASN A 32 -14.97 4.76 -10.46
C ASN A 32 -16.14 3.77 -10.26
N VAL A 33 -16.07 2.57 -10.84
CA VAL A 33 -17.13 1.55 -10.75
C VAL A 33 -16.87 0.61 -9.58
N VAL A 34 -15.59 0.27 -9.36
CA VAL A 34 -15.13 -0.52 -8.22
C VAL A 34 -13.82 0.11 -7.74
N GLU A 35 -13.92 1.01 -6.76
CA GLU A 35 -12.76 1.68 -6.18
C GLU A 35 -11.90 0.70 -5.37
N GLU A 36 -10.58 0.87 -5.45
CA GLU A 36 -9.59 0.06 -4.73
C GLU A 36 -8.87 0.87 -3.64
N ASP A 37 -9.61 1.40 -2.67
CA ASP A 37 -9.02 2.30 -1.66
C ASP A 37 -8.31 1.59 -0.49
N CYS A 38 -8.25 0.25 -0.48
CA CYS A 38 -7.63 -0.52 0.60
C CYS A 38 -6.38 -1.26 0.13
N ALA A 39 -5.28 -1.17 0.89
CA ALA A 39 -4.04 -1.89 0.59
C ALA A 39 -4.02 -3.29 1.22
N VAL A 40 -3.49 -4.26 0.48
CA VAL A 40 -3.27 -5.64 0.95
C VAL A 40 -1.87 -6.11 0.59
N MET A 41 -1.30 -6.97 1.42
CA MET A 41 -0.06 -7.66 1.10
C MET A 41 -0.39 -8.96 0.34
N SER A 42 -0.03 -9.01 -0.94
CA SER A 42 -0.25 -10.13 -1.84
C SER A 42 0.84 -11.20 -1.67
N SER A 43 0.45 -12.48 -1.74
CA SER A 43 1.38 -13.61 -1.75
C SER A 43 1.85 -13.99 -3.16
N TYR A 44 1.62 -13.14 -4.16
CA TYR A 44 1.93 -13.43 -5.55
C TYR A 44 3.44 -13.64 -5.77
N GLU A 45 3.79 -14.75 -6.41
CA GLU A 45 5.19 -15.20 -6.53
C GLU A 45 6.03 -14.36 -7.50
N ARG A 46 5.40 -13.64 -8.44
CA ARG A 46 6.12 -12.87 -9.47
C ARG A 46 6.72 -11.55 -8.98
N SER A 47 6.49 -11.18 -7.72
CA SER A 47 7.01 -9.94 -7.13
C SER A 47 8.06 -10.24 -6.06
N SER A 48 9.04 -9.34 -5.88
CA SER A 48 10.07 -9.49 -4.84
C SER A 48 9.47 -9.57 -3.42
N ALA A 49 10.24 -10.03 -2.44
CA ALA A 49 9.78 -10.15 -1.05
C ALA A 49 9.29 -8.81 -0.46
N LEU A 50 9.82 -7.68 -0.94
CA LEU A 50 9.43 -6.35 -0.51
C LEU A 50 8.25 -5.80 -1.30
N GLN A 51 8.18 -6.05 -2.61
CA GLN A 51 7.14 -5.52 -3.51
C GLN A 51 5.87 -6.38 -3.46
N LYS A 52 5.11 -6.32 -2.36
CA LYS A 52 3.93 -7.17 -2.18
C LYS A 52 2.61 -6.42 -2.10
N TRP A 53 2.60 -5.10 -2.01
CA TRP A 53 1.37 -4.35 -1.80
C TRP A 53 0.55 -4.22 -3.09
N ASN A 54 -0.76 -4.38 -2.95
CA ASN A 54 -1.79 -4.21 -3.97
C ASN A 54 -2.92 -3.38 -3.39
N ASP A 55 -3.50 -2.50 -4.18
CA ASP A 55 -4.75 -1.82 -3.84
C ASP A 55 -5.92 -2.72 -4.26
N VAL A 56 -6.95 -2.81 -3.43
CA VAL A 56 -8.13 -3.65 -3.69
C VAL A 56 -9.38 -2.97 -3.14
N ASN A 57 -10.54 -3.40 -3.65
CA ASN A 57 -11.80 -2.96 -3.08
C ASN A 57 -11.92 -3.35 -1.60
N CYS A 58 -12.21 -2.36 -0.76
CA CYS A 58 -12.31 -2.50 0.69
C CYS A 58 -13.40 -3.48 1.15
N SER A 59 -14.41 -3.74 0.32
CA SER A 59 -15.51 -4.66 0.67
C SER A 59 -15.11 -6.13 0.57
N ILE A 60 -13.96 -6.44 -0.02
CA ILE A 60 -13.47 -7.82 -0.15
C ILE A 60 -12.92 -8.29 1.20
N LYS A 61 -13.51 -9.36 1.74
CA LYS A 61 -13.04 -10.00 2.98
C LYS A 61 -11.71 -10.70 2.75
N ARG A 62 -10.68 -10.31 3.52
CA ARG A 62 -9.34 -10.91 3.50
C ARG A 62 -8.81 -11.08 4.92
N PHE A 63 -7.74 -11.86 5.06
CA PHE A 63 -6.96 -11.89 6.29
C PHE A 63 -6.29 -10.54 6.54
N TRP A 64 -6.10 -10.21 7.81
CA TRP A 64 -5.56 -8.94 8.27
C TRP A 64 -4.50 -9.17 9.33
N VAL A 65 -3.57 -8.23 9.45
CA VAL A 65 -2.51 -8.23 10.44
C VAL A 65 -2.81 -7.12 11.45
N CYS A 66 -2.73 -7.43 12.73
CA CYS A 66 -2.81 -6.44 13.80
C CYS A 66 -1.40 -6.08 14.27
N GLU A 67 -1.15 -4.80 14.50
CA GLU A 67 0.01 -4.35 15.25
C GLU A 67 -0.45 -3.96 16.66
N LEU A 68 0.15 -4.60 17.67
CA LEU A 68 -0.07 -4.25 19.06
C LEU A 68 1.17 -3.50 19.55
N LYS A 69 0.96 -2.36 20.21
CA LYS A 69 2.05 -1.72 20.94
C LYS A 69 2.49 -2.66 22.07
N PRO A 70 3.79 -2.72 22.39
CA PRO A 70 4.22 -3.35 23.63
C PRO A 70 3.42 -2.72 24.78
N ALA A 71 2.87 -3.55 25.67
CA ALA A 71 2.29 -3.04 26.90
C ALA A 71 3.41 -2.33 27.68
N ASP A 72 3.11 -1.12 28.18
CA ASP A 72 4.04 -0.19 28.80
C ASP A 72 5.17 -0.90 29.58
N GLN A 73 6.42 -0.67 29.14
CA GLN A 73 7.60 -0.86 29.99
C GLN A 73 7.87 0.41 30.79
#